data_AF-A0A1G6H8V7-F1
#
_entry.id   AF-A0A1G6H8V7-F1
#
_cell.length_a   1.000
_cell.length_b   1.000
_cell.length_c   1.000
_cell.angle_alpha   90.00
_cell.angle_beta   90.00
_cell.angle_gamma   90.00
#
_symmetry.space_group_name_H-M   'P 1'
#
loop_
_entity.id
_entity.type
_entity.pdbx_description
1 polymer ?
#
loop_
_entity_poly.entity_id
_entity_poly.type
_entity_poly.pdbx_seq_one_letter_code
_entity_poly.pdbx_strand_id
1 'polypeptide(L)'
;MNQEDNDRRAVELGVKFRSDTDGFVAGVRFWKGPRNTGIHTGDLWSLSGTRLASAVFTNESASGWQEVRFAQPVPVKAGVTYVASYHTPTGLYAQDAGAFAAAGVDSAPLHALRDGLDGPNGVYAYGTAGTFPTKSWRSSNNWVDVVFTTTP
;
A
#
# COMPACT_ATOMS: atom_id res chain seq x y z
N MET A 1 -16.33 -2.22 1.89
CA MET A 1 -16.79 -2.72 0.58
C MET A 1 -15.79 -2.21 -0.43
N ASN A 2 -14.99 -3.10 -1.01
CA ASN A 2 -13.92 -2.86 -1.99
C ASN A 2 -14.40 -2.28 -3.34
N GLN A 3 -15.03 -1.11 -3.32
CA GLN A 3 -15.54 -0.45 -4.52
C GLN A 3 -14.38 -0.05 -5.44
N GLU A 4 -14.44 -0.41 -6.72
CA GLU A 4 -13.54 0.14 -7.73
C GLU A 4 -13.92 1.62 -7.97
N ASP A 5 -12.96 2.51 -7.75
CA ASP A 5 -13.07 3.91 -8.15
C ASP A 5 -13.12 4.05 -9.69
N ASN A 6 -13.65 5.15 -10.20
CA ASN A 6 -13.78 5.38 -11.65
C ASN A 6 -12.66 6.28 -12.23
N ASP A 7 -11.69 6.71 -11.44
CA ASP A 7 -10.51 7.43 -11.91
C ASP A 7 -9.68 6.53 -12.82
N ARG A 8 -9.28 7.07 -13.98
CA ARG A 8 -8.53 6.35 -15.02
C ARG A 8 -7.08 6.81 -15.15
N ARG A 9 -6.61 7.65 -14.24
CA ARG A 9 -5.25 8.19 -14.27
C ARG A 9 -4.27 7.23 -13.63
N ALA A 10 -3.05 7.22 -14.15
CA ALA A 10 -1.94 6.54 -13.50
C ALA A 10 -1.69 7.10 -12.10
N VAL A 11 -1.63 6.23 -11.11
CA VAL A 11 -1.63 6.62 -9.70
C VAL A 11 -0.86 5.61 -8.85
N GLU A 12 -0.07 6.13 -7.91
CA GLU A 12 0.49 5.41 -6.77
C GLU A 12 -0.48 5.53 -5.60
N LEU A 13 -0.83 4.40 -4.97
CA LEU A 13 -1.76 4.33 -3.84
C LEU A 13 -1.11 3.56 -2.70
N GLY A 14 -1.25 4.02 -1.47
CA GLY A 14 -0.58 3.39 -0.35
C GLY A 14 -1.27 3.51 0.99
N VAL A 15 -0.68 2.79 1.95
CA VAL A 15 -1.07 2.71 3.35
C VAL A 15 0.15 2.96 4.22
N LYS A 16 -0.02 3.79 5.26
CA LYS A 16 0.93 3.90 6.37
C LYS A 16 0.67 2.81 7.38
N PHE A 17 1.72 2.12 7.77
CA PHE A 17 1.63 1.03 8.74
C PHE A 17 2.80 1.04 9.73
N ARG A 18 2.59 0.38 10.86
CA ARG A 18 3.61 0.00 11.86
C ARG A 18 3.51 -1.49 12.17
N SER A 19 4.57 -2.04 12.73
CA SER A 19 4.59 -3.37 13.35
C SER A 19 4.82 -3.23 14.85
N ASP A 20 4.24 -4.10 15.65
CA ASP A 20 4.52 -4.24 17.09
C ASP A 20 5.88 -4.87 17.38
N THR A 21 6.46 -5.59 16.41
CA THR A 21 7.75 -6.26 16.55
C THR A 21 8.68 -5.92 15.40
N ASP A 22 9.99 -6.05 15.66
CA ASP A 22 10.98 -6.11 14.59
C ASP A 22 10.66 -7.28 13.65
N GLY A 23 10.94 -7.10 12.36
CA GLY A 23 10.71 -8.14 11.36
C GLY A 23 11.12 -7.65 9.97
N PHE A 24 10.51 -8.25 8.96
CA PHE A 24 10.78 -7.96 7.56
C PHE A 24 9.50 -7.79 6.77
N VAL A 25 9.52 -6.85 5.83
CA VAL A 25 8.54 -6.78 4.76
C VAL A 25 9.13 -7.54 3.56
N ALA A 26 8.56 -8.71 3.28
CA ALA A 26 8.97 -9.56 2.18
C ALA A 26 8.30 -9.19 0.85
N GLY A 27 7.25 -8.36 0.89
CA GLY A 27 6.49 -8.01 -0.29
C GLY A 27 5.32 -7.07 -0.01
N VAL A 28 4.58 -6.78 -1.07
CA VAL A 28 3.36 -5.96 -1.04
C VAL A 28 2.24 -6.74 -1.71
N ARG A 29 1.02 -6.55 -1.21
CA ARG A 29 -0.19 -7.01 -1.86
C ARG A 29 -1.18 -5.86 -2.05
N PHE A 30 -1.99 -5.95 -3.10
CA PHE A 30 -3.10 -5.04 -3.31
C PHE A 30 -4.35 -5.78 -3.79
N TRP A 31 -5.53 -5.23 -3.51
CA TRP A 31 -6.76 -5.75 -4.09
C TRP A 31 -6.98 -5.19 -5.50
N LYS A 32 -7.04 -6.09 -6.47
CA LYS A 32 -7.32 -5.77 -7.87
C LYS A 32 -8.78 -6.05 -8.20
N GLY A 33 -9.47 -5.05 -8.74
CA GLY A 33 -10.74 -5.31 -9.41
C GLY A 33 -10.53 -5.59 -10.91
N PRO A 34 -11.54 -6.12 -11.61
CA PRO A 34 -11.41 -6.61 -12.99
C PRO A 34 -11.05 -5.53 -14.02
N ARG A 35 -11.23 -4.24 -13.70
CA ARG A 35 -10.94 -3.13 -14.61
C ARG A 35 -9.56 -2.51 -14.35
N ASN A 36 -8.97 -2.75 -13.19
CA ASN A 36 -7.60 -2.34 -12.87
C ASN A 36 -6.63 -3.24 -13.64
N THR A 37 -6.11 -2.74 -14.75
CA THR A 37 -5.31 -3.51 -15.71
C THR A 37 -4.00 -2.82 -16.02
N GLY A 38 -3.11 -3.54 -16.73
CA GLY A 38 -1.76 -3.07 -17.01
C GLY A 38 -0.75 -3.64 -16.02
N ILE A 39 0.47 -3.11 -16.08
CA ILE A 39 1.59 -3.57 -15.25
C ILE A 39 1.55 -2.80 -13.93
N HIS A 40 1.40 -3.53 -12.83
CA HIS A 40 1.46 -2.96 -11.48
C HIS A 40 2.87 -3.08 -10.90
N THR A 41 3.24 -2.12 -10.06
CA THR A 41 4.51 -2.14 -9.31
C THR A 41 4.18 -1.92 -7.84
N GLY A 42 4.76 -2.72 -6.95
CA GLY A 42 4.65 -2.56 -5.50
C GLY A 42 5.92 -1.92 -4.95
N ASP A 43 5.77 -0.97 -4.04
CA ASP A 43 6.87 -0.24 -3.44
C ASP A 43 6.75 -0.19 -1.91
N LEU A 44 7.90 -0.19 -1.24
CA LEU A 44 8.01 0.05 0.20
C LEU A 44 8.87 1.29 0.43
N TRP A 45 8.43 2.16 1.33
CA TRP A 45 9.07 3.44 1.61
C TRP A 45 9.28 3.66 3.10
N SER A 46 10.32 4.43 3.42
CA SER A 46 10.37 5.15 4.69
C SER A 46 9.30 6.23 4.73
N LEU A 47 8.94 6.71 5.93
CA LEU A 47 8.03 7.85 6.09
C LEU A 47 8.57 9.14 5.44
N SER A 48 9.90 9.28 5.29
CA SER A 48 10.55 10.42 4.63
C SER A 48 10.53 10.37 3.10
N GLY A 49 10.01 9.29 2.51
CA GLY A 49 9.91 9.13 1.06
C GLY A 49 11.11 8.46 0.38
N THR A 50 12.01 7.85 1.14
CA THR A 50 13.08 7.01 0.58
C THR A 50 12.50 5.66 0.20
N ARG A 51 12.64 5.25 -1.07
CA ARG A 51 12.24 3.92 -1.51
C ARG A 51 13.20 2.87 -0.96
N LEU A 52 12.66 1.92 -0.20
CA LEU A 52 13.40 0.83 0.43
C LEU A 52 13.40 -0.43 -0.44
N ALA A 53 12.30 -0.71 -1.14
CA ALA A 53 12.20 -1.79 -2.10
C ALA A 53 11.13 -1.51 -3.17
N SER A 54 11.24 -2.22 -4.29
CA SER A 54 10.31 -2.17 -5.43
C SER A 54 10.25 -3.53 -6.10
N ALA A 55 9.08 -3.94 -6.59
CA ALA A 55 8.91 -5.13 -7.40
C ALA A 55 7.73 -4.99 -8.37
N VAL A 56 7.88 -5.54 -9.57
CA VAL A 56 6.80 -5.59 -10.58
C VAL A 56 5.92 -6.80 -10.31
N PHE A 57 4.61 -6.60 -10.23
CA PHE A 57 3.66 -7.71 -10.13
C PHE A 57 3.68 -8.52 -11.42
N THR A 58 3.81 -9.84 -11.29
CA THR A 58 3.78 -10.79 -12.40
C THR A 58 2.78 -11.89 -12.08
N ASN A 59 2.21 -12.53 -13.10
CA ASN A 59 1.22 -13.61 -12.95
C ASN A 59 -0.02 -13.24 -12.11
N GLU A 60 -0.51 -12.02 -12.25
CA GLU A 60 -1.72 -11.57 -11.57
C GLU A 60 -2.98 -12.30 -12.07
N SER A 61 -3.96 -12.45 -11.19
CA SER A 61 -5.30 -12.87 -11.57
C SER A 61 -6.14 -11.70 -12.14
N ALA A 62 -7.32 -12.04 -12.66
CA ALA A 62 -8.26 -11.04 -13.17
C ALA A 62 -8.82 -10.14 -12.05
N SER A 63 -8.99 -10.67 -10.83
CA SER A 63 -9.44 -9.89 -9.67
C SER A 63 -9.09 -10.61 -8.35
N GLY A 64 -9.11 -9.88 -7.25
CA GLY A 64 -8.75 -10.34 -5.92
C GLY A 64 -7.39 -9.81 -5.46
N TRP A 65 -6.92 -10.33 -4.32
CA TRP A 65 -5.58 -10.01 -3.81
C TRP A 65 -4.50 -10.47 -4.79
N GLN A 66 -3.65 -9.53 -5.20
CA GLN A 66 -2.41 -9.79 -5.90
C GLN A 66 -1.26 -9.59 -4.92
N GLU A 67 -0.26 -10.45 -4.97
CA GLU A 67 0.92 -10.37 -4.11
C GLU A 67 2.18 -10.37 -4.97
N VAL A 68 3.16 -9.56 -4.59
CA VAL A 68 4.52 -9.59 -5.15
C VAL A 68 5.53 -9.64 -4.01
N ARG A 69 6.60 -10.42 -4.20
CA ARG A 69 7.74 -10.46 -3.28
C ARG A 69 8.87 -9.57 -3.76
N PHE A 70 9.53 -8.90 -2.83
CA PHE A 70 10.77 -8.19 -3.11
C PHE A 70 11.91 -9.17 -3.31
N ALA A 71 12.92 -8.75 -4.09
CA ALA A 71 14.12 -9.57 -4.30
C ALA A 71 14.87 -9.88 -3.00
N GLN A 72 14.80 -8.97 -2.03
CA GLN A 72 15.32 -9.13 -0.67
C GLN A 72 14.29 -8.56 0.32
N PRO A 73 13.93 -9.29 1.38
CA PRO A 73 13.08 -8.76 2.45
C PRO A 73 13.71 -7.53 3.10
N VAL A 74 12.90 -6.50 3.35
CA VAL A 74 13.36 -5.25 3.97
C VAL A 74 13.17 -5.32 5.48
N PRO A 75 14.21 -5.15 6.30
CA PRO A 75 14.05 -5.09 7.75
C PRO A 75 13.25 -3.85 8.15
N VAL A 76 12.27 -4.05 9.03
CA VAL A 76 11.46 -2.99 9.64
C VAL A 76 11.55 -3.08 11.17
N LYS A 77 11.44 -1.93 11.82
CA LYS A 77 11.53 -1.80 13.27
C LYS A 77 10.17 -1.62 13.92
N ALA A 78 10.00 -2.22 15.10
CA ALA A 78 8.80 -2.05 15.91
C ALA A 78 8.50 -0.55 16.13
N GLY A 79 7.23 -0.16 16.00
CA GLY A 79 6.75 1.20 16.21
C GLY A 79 7.19 2.24 15.17
N VAL A 80 8.02 1.89 14.18
CA VAL A 80 8.43 2.79 13.10
C VAL A 80 7.42 2.76 11.97
N THR A 81 7.05 3.94 11.47
CA THR A 81 6.10 4.06 10.37
C THR A 81 6.76 3.93 9.01
N TYR A 82 6.16 3.08 8.19
CA TYR A 82 6.53 2.87 6.79
C TYR A 82 5.30 3.08 5.90
N VAL A 83 5.54 3.23 4.60
CA VAL A 83 4.47 3.28 3.59
C VAL A 83 4.63 2.10 2.66
N ALA A 84 3.59 1.28 2.52
CA ALA A 84 3.47 0.31 1.44
C ALA A 84 2.56 0.89 0.36
N SER A 85 2.94 0.76 -0.91
CA SER A 85 2.15 1.28 -2.02
C SER A 85 2.17 0.36 -3.23
N TYR A 86 1.22 0.57 -4.14
CA TYR A 86 1.31 0.06 -5.49
C TYR A 86 0.96 1.14 -6.51
N HIS A 87 1.57 1.04 -7.69
CA HIS A 87 1.24 1.82 -8.86
C HIS A 87 0.31 1.03 -9.77
N THR A 88 -0.71 1.71 -10.29
CA THR A 88 -1.48 1.28 -11.46
C THR A 88 -1.37 2.32 -12.58
N PRO A 89 -1.11 1.90 -13.84
CA PRO A 89 -1.10 2.81 -14.97
C PRO A 89 -2.51 3.20 -15.44
N THR A 90 -3.55 2.45 -15.03
CA THR A 90 -4.92 2.64 -15.50
C THR A 90 -5.87 3.20 -14.44
N GLY A 91 -5.43 3.33 -13.19
CA GLY A 91 -6.31 3.74 -12.09
C GLY A 91 -7.27 2.62 -11.71
N LEU A 92 -8.55 2.93 -11.58
CA LEU A 92 -9.65 1.98 -11.35
C LEU A 92 -9.41 1.09 -10.12
N TYR A 93 -8.83 1.69 -9.09
CA TYR A 93 -8.36 1.03 -7.89
C TYR A 93 -9.49 0.76 -6.90
N ALA A 94 -9.32 -0.25 -6.06
CA ALA A 94 -10.23 -0.50 -4.95
C ALA A 94 -10.06 0.54 -3.84
N GLN A 95 -11.17 1.06 -3.31
CA GLN A 95 -11.15 2.06 -2.25
C GLN A 95 -12.35 1.93 -1.30
N ASP A 96 -12.08 2.11 0.00
CA ASP A 96 -13.10 2.31 1.04
C ASP A 96 -12.91 3.69 1.68
N ALA A 97 -13.71 4.67 1.27
CA ALA A 97 -13.63 6.04 1.80
C ALA A 97 -14.04 6.11 3.28
N GLY A 98 -13.33 6.93 4.06
CA GLY A 98 -13.57 7.15 5.48
C GLY A 98 -13.01 6.08 6.42
N ALA A 99 -12.38 5.02 5.88
CA ALA A 99 -11.90 3.88 6.66
C ALA A 99 -10.93 4.27 7.79
N PHE A 100 -10.07 5.26 7.56
CA PHE A 100 -9.08 5.72 8.54
C PHE A 100 -9.50 6.98 9.33
N ALA A 101 -10.73 7.48 9.12
CA ALA A 101 -11.16 8.76 9.67
C ALA A 101 -11.31 8.72 11.21
N ALA A 102 -11.90 7.65 11.74
CA ALA A 102 -12.19 7.49 13.17
C ALA A 102 -11.22 6.54 13.89
N ALA A 103 -10.64 5.58 13.18
CA ALA A 103 -9.75 4.55 13.73
C ALA A 103 -8.71 4.07 12.69
N GLY A 104 -7.71 3.33 13.14
CA GLY A 104 -6.85 2.54 12.26
C GLY A 104 -7.50 1.20 11.88
N VAL A 105 -6.74 0.36 11.16
CA VAL A 105 -7.09 -1.05 10.94
C VAL A 105 -6.00 -1.91 11.55
N ASP A 106 -6.38 -2.77 12.48
CA ASP A 106 -5.47 -3.60 13.24
C ASP A 106 -5.53 -5.06 12.79
N SER A 107 -4.36 -5.65 12.55
CA SER A 107 -4.17 -7.07 12.28
C SER A 107 -2.82 -7.49 12.84
N ALA A 108 -2.78 -7.80 14.14
CA ALA A 108 -1.54 -8.05 14.88
C ALA A 108 -0.59 -9.01 14.11
N PRO A 109 0.70 -8.67 13.98
CA PRO A 109 1.40 -7.54 14.62
C PRO A 109 1.32 -6.21 13.86
N LEU A 110 0.54 -6.11 12.79
CA LEU A 110 0.49 -4.94 11.92
C LEU A 110 -0.65 -3.99 12.27
N HIS A 111 -0.37 -2.70 12.13
CA HIS A 111 -1.31 -1.60 12.35
C HIS A 111 -1.29 -0.67 11.16
N ALA A 112 -2.39 -0.58 10.42
CA ALA A 112 -2.62 0.54 9.52
C ALA A 112 -3.11 1.74 10.34
N LEU A 113 -2.41 2.87 10.23
CA LEU A 113 -2.60 3.97 11.17
C LEU A 113 -3.90 4.74 10.91
N ARG A 114 -4.52 5.25 11.98
CA ARG A 114 -5.57 6.28 11.85
C ARG A 114 -4.98 7.53 11.18
N ASP A 115 -5.81 8.23 10.41
CA ASP A 115 -5.47 9.56 9.93
C ASP A 115 -5.08 10.51 11.07
N GLY A 116 -4.00 11.25 10.83
CA GLY A 116 -3.48 12.28 11.73
C GLY A 116 -2.48 11.78 12.76
N LEU A 117 -2.27 10.47 12.90
CA LEU A 117 -1.29 9.94 13.87
C LEU A 117 0.15 10.27 13.42
N ASP A 118 0.49 9.92 12.18
CA ASP A 118 1.75 10.27 11.52
C ASP A 118 1.48 10.95 10.16
N GLY A 119 0.58 11.93 10.18
CA GLY A 119 -0.01 12.52 8.99
C GLY A 119 -1.17 11.67 8.42
N PRO A 120 -1.60 11.94 7.17
CA PRO A 120 -2.74 11.23 6.59
C PRO A 120 -2.39 9.78 6.27
N ASN A 121 -3.37 8.89 6.33
CA ASN A 121 -3.34 7.55 5.75
C ASN A 121 -4.28 7.51 4.53
N GLY A 122 -4.27 6.40 3.78
CA GLY A 122 -4.93 6.35 2.49
C GLY A 122 -4.24 7.26 1.47
N VAL A 123 -2.91 7.18 1.43
CA VAL A 123 -2.11 8.13 0.66
C VAL A 123 -2.10 7.78 -0.83
N TYR A 124 -1.92 8.79 -1.68
CA TYR A 124 -1.78 8.62 -3.12
C TYR A 124 -0.87 9.69 -3.75
N ALA A 125 -0.42 9.42 -4.98
CA ALA A 125 0.19 10.40 -5.87
C ALA A 125 -0.11 10.04 -7.34
N TYR A 126 -0.58 11.01 -8.13
CA TYR A 126 -0.67 10.82 -9.57
C TYR A 126 0.71 10.95 -10.22
N GLY A 127 0.96 10.15 -11.25
CA GLY A 127 2.21 10.21 -12.01
C GLY A 127 2.73 8.84 -12.42
N THR A 128 4.03 8.79 -12.67
CA THR A 128 4.77 7.57 -13.02
C THR A 128 4.96 6.68 -11.78
N ALA A 129 5.13 5.38 -12.00
CA ALA A 129 5.45 4.42 -10.95
C ALA A 129 6.65 4.86 -10.11
N GLY A 130 6.58 4.63 -8.80
CA GLY A 130 7.63 5.03 -7.88
C GLY A 130 7.59 6.53 -7.50
N THR A 131 6.43 7.16 -7.58
CA THR A 131 6.23 8.52 -7.04
C THR A 131 5.77 8.41 -5.59
N PHE A 132 6.55 8.90 -4.63
CA PHE A 132 6.19 8.78 -3.20
C PHE A 132 4.81 9.41 -2.90
N PRO A 133 3.84 8.64 -2.37
CA PRO A 133 2.48 9.12 -2.16
C PRO A 133 2.36 9.99 -0.92
N THR A 134 2.01 11.27 -1.12
CA THR A 134 1.91 12.28 -0.04
C THR A 134 0.53 12.91 0.10
N LYS A 135 -0.34 12.77 -0.92
CA LYS A 135 -1.70 13.29 -0.88
C LYS A 135 -2.63 12.28 -0.23
N SER A 136 -3.77 12.72 0.28
CA SER A 136 -4.84 11.82 0.73
C SER A 136 -6.20 12.38 0.34
N TRP A 137 -7.18 11.49 0.25
CA TRP A 137 -8.56 11.85 0.00
C TRP A 137 -9.46 11.04 0.92
N ARG A 138 -10.27 11.74 1.73
CA ARG A 138 -11.27 11.16 2.63
C ARG A 138 -10.80 9.98 3.50
N SER A 139 -9.55 9.99 3.96
CA SER A 139 -9.05 8.96 4.89
C SER A 139 -9.28 7.52 4.38
N SER A 140 -9.15 7.30 3.06
CA SER A 140 -9.58 6.07 2.43
C SER A 140 -8.65 4.89 2.69
N ASN A 141 -9.18 3.67 2.76
CA ASN A 141 -8.36 2.47 2.61
C ASN A 141 -8.24 2.13 1.11
N ASN A 142 -7.02 2.12 0.58
CA ASN A 142 -6.73 1.83 -0.83
C ASN A 142 -6.45 0.34 -1.10
N TRP A 143 -6.78 -0.53 -0.14
CA TRP A 143 -6.60 -1.98 -0.20
C TRP A 143 -5.18 -2.41 -0.54
N VAL A 144 -4.22 -1.75 0.10
CA VAL A 144 -2.79 -2.09 0.06
C VAL A 144 -2.42 -2.69 1.39
N ASP A 145 -1.57 -3.71 1.36
CA ASP A 145 -1.08 -4.38 2.57
C ASP A 145 0.32 -4.94 2.33
N VAL A 146 1.02 -5.29 3.40
CA VAL A 146 2.37 -5.85 3.34
C VAL A 146 2.36 -7.34 3.55
N VAL A 147 3.38 -8.00 3.00
CA VAL A 147 3.70 -9.36 3.40
C VAL A 147 4.77 -9.33 4.47
N PHE A 148 4.35 -9.43 5.72
CA PHE A 148 5.23 -9.37 6.88
C PHE A 148 5.69 -10.76 7.33
N THR A 149 6.94 -10.85 7.79
CA THR A 149 7.53 -12.06 8.35
C THR A 149 8.52 -11.70 9.46
N THR A 150 8.71 -12.58 10.44
CA THR A 150 9.72 -12.43 11.49
C THR A 150 11.04 -13.12 11.15
N THR A 151 11.07 -13.87 10.05
CA THR A 151 12.28 -14.49 9.47
C THR A 151 12.50 -13.96 8.06
N PRO A 152 13.76 -13.72 7.64
CA PRO A 152 14.06 -13.35 6.24
C PRO A 152 13.52 -14.37 5.23
#